data_AF-A0A3C1U6P9-F1
#
_entry.id   AF-A0A3C1U6P9-F1
#
_cell.length_a   1.000
_cell.length_b   1.000
_cell.length_c   1.000
_cell.angle_alpha   90.00
_cell.angle_beta   90.00
_cell.angle_gamma   90.00
#
_symmetry.space_group_name_H-M   'P 1'
#
loop_
_entity.id
_entity.type
_entity.pdbx_description
1 polymer ?
#
loop_
_entity_poly.entity_id
_entity_poly.type
_entity_poly.pdbx_seq_one_letter_code
_entity_poly.pdbx_strand_id
1 'polypeptide(L)'
;MLMTFLKHEFFSTSRKFGILYLGIALLTISVIVFDDFEPIVATFTLAFFACFVLLIITIISTFEKSIFGPQAQLDFTLPISTHDYLIAKVLINVFWLLCSIAVFVACLGAILYAQNGLAMLGEFYQFFVYEMQNAGFVLRTEHWIFFYISWILSFVQFLLLISFVCAAVHTRYFRRNKKVMAVVLYFVVSFVFNTIISLISPTGVLVNGMYVLRNGDLVVSVIIQLCAIAVLYASTYYFLNYELEIE
;
A
#
# COMPACT_ATOMS: atom_id res chain seq x y z
N MET A 1 -10.81 -12.33 20.76
CA MET A 1 -11.84 -12.19 19.70
C MET A 1 -11.21 -11.74 18.38
N LEU A 2 -10.44 -10.64 18.36
CA LEU A 2 -9.70 -10.12 17.19
C LEU A 2 -8.79 -11.15 16.48
N MET A 3 -8.05 -11.97 17.24
CA MET A 3 -7.15 -13.00 16.69
C MET A 3 -7.88 -14.10 15.90
N THR A 4 -9.14 -14.41 16.28
CA THR A 4 -9.95 -15.42 15.58
C THR A 4 -10.46 -14.88 14.23
N PHE A 5 -10.85 -13.60 14.19
CA PHE A 5 -11.19 -12.90 12.94
C PHE A 5 -10.00 -12.79 12.00
N LEU A 6 -8.84 -12.40 12.54
CA LEU A 6 -7.61 -12.28 11.77
C LEU A 6 -7.23 -13.61 11.12
N LYS A 7 -7.32 -14.72 11.86
CA LYS A 7 -7.07 -16.06 11.32
C LYS A 7 -8.04 -16.41 10.19
N HIS A 8 -9.33 -16.11 10.33
CA HIS A 8 -10.32 -16.42 9.30
C HIS A 8 -10.07 -15.63 8.01
N GLU A 9 -9.85 -14.32 8.11
CA GLU A 9 -9.57 -13.48 6.94
C GLU A 9 -8.24 -13.86 6.27
N PHE A 10 -7.22 -14.20 7.06
CA PHE A 10 -5.94 -14.67 6.56
C PHE A 10 -6.11 -15.95 5.71
N PHE A 11 -6.83 -16.95 6.22
CA PHE A 11 -7.07 -18.20 5.48
C PHE A 11 -7.94 -18.02 4.23
N SER A 12 -8.91 -17.09 4.27
CA SER A 12 -9.75 -16.78 3.10
C SER A 12 -8.93 -16.14 1.97
N THR A 13 -7.96 -15.30 2.33
CA THR A 13 -7.18 -14.51 1.37
C THR A 13 -5.90 -15.20 0.94
N SER A 14 -5.37 -16.14 1.75
CA SER A 14 -4.11 -16.84 1.50
C SER A 14 -4.10 -17.64 0.21
N ARG A 15 -5.25 -18.21 -0.20
CA ARG A 15 -5.34 -18.96 -1.46
C ARG A 15 -5.12 -18.06 -2.67
N LYS A 16 -5.63 -16.82 -2.65
CA LYS A 16 -5.49 -15.88 -3.77
C LYS A 16 -4.05 -15.39 -3.88
N PHE A 17 -3.47 -14.93 -2.76
CA PHE A 17 -2.08 -14.47 -2.73
C PHE A 17 -1.08 -15.60 -2.98
N GLY A 18 -1.34 -16.80 -2.46
CA GLY A 18 -0.49 -17.97 -2.70
C GLY A 18 -0.41 -18.35 -4.18
N ILE A 19 -1.54 -18.40 -4.89
CA ILE A 19 -1.56 -18.66 -6.34
C ILE A 19 -0.80 -17.55 -7.09
N LEU A 20 -0.99 -16.30 -6.69
CA LEU A 20 -0.34 -15.15 -7.30
C LEU A 20 1.19 -15.23 -7.13
N TYR A 21 1.68 -15.49 -5.92
CA TYR A 21 3.11 -15.60 -5.64
C TYR A 21 3.76 -16.78 -6.37
N LEU A 22 3.05 -17.90 -6.49
CA LEU A 22 3.50 -19.02 -7.32
C LEU A 22 3.60 -18.62 -8.80
N GLY A 23 2.65 -17.85 -9.33
CA GLY A 23 2.70 -17.33 -10.69
C GLY A 23 3.92 -16.44 -10.93
N ILE A 24 4.22 -15.52 -10.01
CA ILE A 24 5.41 -14.65 -10.09
C ILE A 24 6.69 -15.47 -10.00
N ALA A 25 6.75 -16.46 -9.10
CA ALA A 25 7.92 -17.32 -8.97
C ALA A 25 8.19 -18.13 -10.24
N LEU A 26 7.15 -18.69 -10.88
CA LEU A 26 7.28 -19.42 -12.14
C LEU A 26 7.76 -18.51 -13.28
N LEU A 27 7.23 -17.29 -13.37
CA LEU A 27 7.73 -16.30 -14.32
C LEU A 27 9.21 -16.03 -14.06
N THR A 28 9.59 -15.77 -12.81
CA THR A 28 10.98 -15.54 -12.41
C THR A 28 11.91 -16.71 -12.78
N ILE A 29 11.45 -17.95 -12.65
CA ILE A 29 12.23 -19.12 -13.09
C ILE A 29 12.35 -19.16 -14.61
N SER A 30 11.27 -18.91 -15.35
CA SER A 30 11.34 -18.84 -16.82
C SER A 30 12.34 -17.79 -17.29
N VAL A 31 12.37 -16.63 -16.63
CA VAL A 31 13.36 -15.58 -16.87
C VAL A 31 14.79 -16.10 -16.77
N ILE A 32 15.10 -16.80 -15.68
CA ILE A 32 16.45 -17.30 -15.39
C ILE A 32 16.86 -18.39 -16.40
N VAL A 33 15.91 -19.18 -16.91
CA VAL A 33 16.18 -20.30 -17.81
C VAL A 33 16.38 -19.86 -19.27
N PHE A 34 15.62 -18.88 -19.74
CA PHE A 34 15.65 -18.47 -21.16
C PHE A 34 16.68 -17.36 -21.47
N ASP A 35 17.23 -16.68 -20.46
CA ASP A 35 18.32 -15.67 -20.58
C ASP A 35 18.03 -14.48 -21.53
N ASP A 36 16.77 -14.23 -21.87
CA ASP A 36 16.34 -13.15 -22.77
C ASP A 36 16.01 -11.82 -22.04
N PHE A 37 17.02 -11.03 -21.64
CA PHE A 37 16.87 -9.87 -20.73
C PHE A 37 15.77 -8.84 -21.06
N GLU A 38 15.69 -8.35 -22.30
CA GLU A 38 14.82 -7.21 -22.67
C GLU A 38 13.30 -7.49 -22.58
N PRO A 39 12.73 -8.53 -23.23
CA PRO A 39 11.31 -8.83 -23.10
C PRO A 39 10.94 -9.27 -21.66
N ILE A 40 11.93 -9.70 -20.91
CA ILE A 40 11.78 -10.24 -19.57
C ILE A 40 11.60 -9.15 -18.52
N VAL A 41 12.39 -8.07 -18.54
CA VAL A 41 12.19 -6.94 -17.60
C VAL A 41 10.81 -6.30 -17.82
N ALA A 42 10.37 -6.21 -19.09
CA ALA A 42 9.02 -5.77 -19.43
C ALA A 42 7.93 -6.70 -18.87
N THR A 43 8.14 -8.02 -18.93
CA THR A 43 7.18 -9.00 -18.38
C THR A 43 7.16 -8.99 -16.86
N PHE A 44 8.31 -8.84 -16.21
CA PHE A 44 8.43 -8.74 -14.76
C PHE A 44 7.78 -7.46 -14.20
N THR A 45 8.02 -6.31 -14.83
CA THR A 45 7.38 -5.04 -14.46
C THR A 45 5.87 -5.11 -14.65
N LEU A 46 5.38 -5.73 -15.72
CA LEU A 46 3.95 -5.95 -15.96
C LEU A 46 3.33 -6.90 -14.91
N ALA A 47 4.03 -7.99 -14.55
CA ALA A 47 3.59 -8.90 -13.50
C ALA A 47 3.51 -8.22 -12.13
N PHE A 48 4.47 -7.35 -11.80
CA PHE A 48 4.43 -6.56 -10.58
C PHE A 48 3.25 -5.58 -10.57
N PHE A 49 3.01 -4.89 -11.69
CA PHE A 49 1.86 -4.00 -11.82
C PHE A 49 0.53 -4.76 -11.68
N ALA A 50 0.42 -5.96 -12.28
CA ALA A 50 -0.73 -6.83 -12.13
C ALA A 50 -0.92 -7.28 -10.66
N CYS A 51 0.15 -7.61 -9.95
CA CYS A 51 0.11 -7.92 -8.53
C CYS A 51 -0.43 -6.74 -7.71
N PHE A 52 0.06 -5.53 -7.98
CA PHE A 52 -0.39 -4.32 -7.31
C PHE A 52 -1.88 -4.04 -7.55
N VAL A 53 -2.36 -4.18 -8.80
CA VAL A 53 -3.77 -4.04 -9.15
C VAL A 53 -4.62 -5.11 -8.46
N LEU A 54 -4.17 -6.36 -8.42
CA LEU A 54 -4.88 -7.45 -7.73
C LEU A 54 -4.94 -7.23 -6.22
N LEU A 55 -3.90 -6.63 -5.64
CA LEU A 55 -3.88 -6.23 -4.23
C LEU A 55 -4.99 -5.19 -3.98
N ILE A 56 -5.06 -4.14 -4.80
CA ILE A 56 -6.14 -3.12 -4.75
C ILE A 56 -7.52 -3.75 -4.89
N ILE A 57 -7.74 -4.60 -5.90
CA ILE A 57 -9.03 -5.26 -6.13
C ILE A 57 -9.39 -6.15 -4.93
N THR A 58 -8.41 -6.88 -4.39
CA THR A 58 -8.63 -7.75 -3.23
C THR A 58 -9.05 -6.92 -2.03
N ILE A 59 -8.39 -5.79 -1.75
CA ILE A 59 -8.77 -4.87 -0.68
C ILE A 59 -10.19 -4.36 -0.86
N ILE A 60 -10.53 -3.82 -2.04
CA ILE A 60 -11.86 -3.29 -2.32
C ILE A 60 -12.91 -4.39 -2.13
N SER A 61 -12.68 -5.57 -2.70
CA SER A 61 -13.61 -6.70 -2.63
C SER A 61 -13.79 -7.24 -1.19
N THR A 62 -12.72 -7.22 -0.41
CA THR A 62 -12.71 -7.64 1.00
C THR A 62 -13.33 -6.58 1.89
N PHE A 63 -13.30 -5.30 1.51
CA PHE A 63 -13.99 -4.25 2.24
C PHE A 63 -15.51 -4.29 1.97
N GLU A 64 -15.90 -4.28 0.69
CA GLU A 64 -17.29 -4.30 0.24
C GLU A 64 -18.07 -5.51 0.76
N LYS A 65 -17.50 -6.72 0.65
CA LYS A 65 -18.18 -7.96 1.07
C LYS A 65 -18.41 -8.07 2.57
N SER A 66 -17.68 -7.29 3.34
CA SER A 66 -17.48 -7.54 4.75
C SER A 66 -18.15 -6.48 5.63
N ILE A 67 -18.31 -5.25 5.11
CA ILE A 67 -19.09 -4.19 5.74
C ILE A 67 -20.49 -4.09 5.12
N PHE A 68 -20.64 -4.38 3.81
CA PHE A 68 -21.91 -4.18 3.07
C PHE A 68 -22.47 -5.46 2.43
N GLY A 69 -21.83 -6.60 2.68
CA GLY A 69 -22.29 -7.89 2.16
C GLY A 69 -23.43 -8.49 3.00
N PRO A 70 -24.11 -9.54 2.50
CA PRO A 70 -25.26 -10.19 3.15
C PRO A 70 -24.99 -10.77 4.55
N GLN A 71 -23.74 -10.77 5.02
CA GLN A 71 -23.37 -11.16 6.39
C GLN A 71 -23.66 -10.05 7.41
N ALA A 72 -23.73 -8.78 7.00
CA ALA A 72 -24.15 -7.67 7.86
C ALA A 72 -25.61 -7.81 8.35
N GLN A 73 -26.45 -8.58 7.64
CA GLN A 73 -27.84 -8.84 8.04
C GLN A 73 -28.02 -10.03 9.00
N LEU A 74 -27.01 -10.88 9.23
CA LEU A 74 -27.07 -11.94 10.25
C LEU A 74 -26.30 -11.60 11.54
N ASP A 75 -25.42 -10.59 11.49
CA ASP A 75 -24.59 -10.17 12.63
C ASP A 75 -25.30 -9.22 13.61
N PHE A 76 -26.60 -8.94 13.42
CA PHE A 76 -27.46 -8.20 14.36
C PHE A 76 -27.69 -8.92 15.72
N THR A 77 -26.84 -9.87 16.10
CA THR A 77 -26.93 -10.63 17.35
C THR A 77 -25.61 -10.85 18.10
N LEU A 78 -24.45 -10.41 17.58
CA LEU A 78 -23.19 -10.49 18.33
C LEU A 78 -22.54 -9.10 18.46
N PRO A 79 -22.30 -8.60 19.69
CA PRO A 79 -21.78 -7.26 19.92
C PRO A 79 -20.27 -7.28 19.65
N ILE A 80 -19.88 -7.12 18.40
CA ILE A 80 -18.47 -7.08 18.00
C ILE A 80 -18.16 -5.64 17.62
N SER A 81 -17.26 -5.01 18.37
CA SER A 81 -16.87 -3.62 18.20
C SER A 81 -16.32 -3.38 16.78
N THR A 82 -16.87 -2.40 16.07
CA THR A 82 -16.48 -1.94 14.73
C THR A 82 -14.97 -1.63 14.63
N HIS A 83 -14.33 -1.27 15.74
CA HIS A 83 -12.88 -1.02 15.85
C HIS A 83 -12.04 -2.25 15.54
N ASP A 84 -12.35 -3.37 16.19
CA ASP A 84 -11.54 -4.59 16.14
C ASP A 84 -11.52 -5.17 14.71
N TYR A 85 -12.62 -4.93 13.99
CA TYR A 85 -12.80 -5.37 12.62
C TYR A 85 -11.96 -4.57 11.62
N LEU A 86 -11.98 -3.23 11.73
CA LEU A 86 -11.24 -2.35 10.84
C LEU A 86 -9.71 -2.52 11.04
N ILE A 87 -9.27 -2.63 12.30
CA ILE A 87 -7.85 -2.86 12.64
C ILE A 87 -7.38 -4.20 12.07
N ALA A 88 -8.15 -5.28 12.25
CA ALA A 88 -7.77 -6.60 11.75
C ALA A 88 -7.58 -6.61 10.23
N LYS A 89 -8.47 -5.94 9.48
CA LYS A 89 -8.38 -5.82 8.02
C LYS A 89 -7.16 -5.06 7.55
N VAL A 90 -6.91 -3.89 8.15
CA VAL A 90 -5.75 -3.07 7.81
C VAL A 90 -4.47 -3.87 8.08
N LEU A 91 -4.38 -4.56 9.23
CA LEU A 91 -3.23 -5.39 9.56
C LEU A 91 -3.00 -6.55 8.58
N ILE A 92 -4.05 -7.25 8.17
CA ILE A 92 -3.94 -8.35 7.20
C ILE A 92 -3.51 -7.84 5.83
N ASN A 93 -4.05 -6.71 5.37
CA ASN A 93 -3.66 -6.11 4.10
C ASN A 93 -2.21 -5.60 4.14
N VAL A 94 -1.77 -5.01 5.25
CA VAL A 94 -0.37 -4.61 5.48
C VAL A 94 0.53 -5.85 5.50
N PHE A 95 0.10 -6.95 6.12
CA PHE A 95 0.85 -8.20 6.10
C PHE A 95 1.03 -8.74 4.67
N TRP A 96 -0.06 -8.81 3.89
CA TRP A 96 0.01 -9.29 2.50
C TRP A 96 0.83 -8.38 1.60
N LEU A 97 0.77 -7.07 1.81
CA LEU A 97 1.64 -6.09 1.18
C LEU A 97 3.12 -6.38 1.49
N LEU A 98 3.47 -6.53 2.77
CA LEU A 98 4.85 -6.83 3.16
C LEU A 98 5.35 -8.14 2.55
N CYS A 99 4.50 -9.17 2.52
CA CYS A 99 4.79 -10.41 1.79
C CYS A 99 4.97 -10.18 0.28
N SER A 100 4.13 -9.35 -0.35
CA SER A 100 4.24 -9.03 -1.78
C SER A 100 5.55 -8.31 -2.10
N ILE A 101 5.96 -7.34 -1.26
CA ILE A 101 7.26 -6.66 -1.39
C ILE A 101 8.40 -7.65 -1.22
N ALA A 102 8.34 -8.53 -0.21
CA ALA A 102 9.38 -9.53 0.03
C ALA A 102 9.53 -10.48 -1.17
N VAL A 103 8.42 -10.96 -1.73
CA VAL A 103 8.41 -11.80 -2.94
C VAL A 103 9.00 -11.04 -4.12
N PHE A 104 8.62 -9.77 -4.32
CA PHE A 104 9.15 -8.95 -5.40
C PHE A 104 10.66 -8.75 -5.29
N VAL A 105 11.16 -8.36 -4.12
CA VAL A 105 12.59 -8.16 -3.85
C VAL A 105 13.37 -9.47 -4.03
N ALA A 106 12.82 -10.59 -3.55
CA ALA A 106 13.44 -11.90 -3.72
C ALA A 106 13.52 -12.31 -5.20
N CYS A 107 12.45 -12.10 -5.97
CA CYS A 107 12.42 -12.43 -7.40
C CYS A 107 13.37 -11.54 -8.20
N LEU A 108 13.35 -10.23 -7.96
CA LEU A 108 14.26 -9.28 -8.60
C LEU A 108 15.72 -9.61 -8.25
N GLY A 109 16.01 -9.88 -6.97
CA GLY A 109 17.32 -10.29 -6.53
C GLY A 109 17.80 -11.59 -7.17
N ALA A 110 16.92 -12.58 -7.32
CA ALA A 110 17.24 -13.84 -7.99
C ALA A 110 17.55 -13.65 -9.49
N ILE A 111 16.80 -12.80 -10.19
CA ILE A 111 17.04 -12.48 -11.61
C ILE A 111 18.41 -11.80 -11.78
N LEU A 112 18.68 -10.76 -10.99
CA LEU A 112 19.95 -10.03 -11.06
C LEU A 112 21.13 -10.94 -10.70
N TYR A 113 20.97 -11.79 -9.67
CA TYR A 113 22.00 -12.74 -9.27
C TYR A 113 22.25 -13.82 -10.33
N ALA A 114 21.21 -14.31 -11.01
CA ALA A 114 21.36 -15.32 -12.05
C ALA A 114 22.20 -14.84 -13.25
N GLN A 115 22.19 -13.54 -13.55
CA GLN A 115 22.93 -12.97 -14.68
C GLN A 115 24.42 -12.84 -14.41
N ASN A 116 24.79 -12.03 -13.42
CA ASN A 116 26.19 -11.71 -13.12
C ASN A 116 26.50 -11.77 -11.61
N GLY A 117 25.72 -12.55 -10.86
CA GLY A 117 25.93 -12.74 -9.43
C GLY A 117 25.82 -11.45 -8.63
N LEU A 118 26.73 -11.26 -7.68
CA LEU A 118 26.74 -10.08 -6.79
C LEU A 118 27.12 -8.78 -7.51
N ALA A 119 27.79 -8.85 -8.67
CA ALA A 119 28.20 -7.65 -9.42
C ALA A 119 26.98 -6.89 -9.95
N MET A 120 26.01 -7.61 -10.53
CA MET A 120 24.77 -7.02 -11.07
C MET A 120 23.95 -6.34 -9.97
N LEU A 121 23.91 -6.92 -8.77
CA LEU A 121 23.23 -6.32 -7.61
C LEU A 121 23.88 -4.98 -7.22
N GLY A 122 25.21 -4.92 -7.27
CA GLY A 122 25.97 -3.69 -7.02
C GLY A 122 25.70 -2.62 -8.07
N GLU A 123 25.70 -2.99 -9.36
CA GLU A 123 25.37 -2.08 -10.46
C GLU A 123 23.94 -1.56 -10.37
N PHE A 124 22.98 -2.42 -10.06
CA PHE A 124 21.59 -2.03 -9.83
C PHE A 124 21.45 -1.05 -8.66
N TYR A 125 22.18 -1.25 -7.58
CA TYR A 125 22.22 -0.30 -6.46
C TYR A 125 22.74 1.06 -6.90
N GLN A 126 23.85 1.11 -7.66
CA GLN A 126 24.41 2.37 -8.17
C GLN A 126 23.47 3.06 -9.15
N PHE A 127 22.85 2.30 -10.05
CA PHE A 127 21.83 2.81 -10.96
C PHE A 127 20.66 3.46 -10.18
N PHE A 128 20.16 2.76 -9.16
CA PHE A 128 19.07 3.29 -8.35
C PHE A 128 19.47 4.56 -7.57
N VAL A 129 20.69 4.61 -7.01
CA VAL A 129 21.21 5.83 -6.36
C VAL A 129 21.34 6.99 -7.36
N TYR A 130 21.84 6.71 -8.56
CA TYR A 130 21.98 7.70 -9.62
C TYR A 130 20.63 8.29 -10.06
N GLU A 131 19.62 7.45 -10.29
CA GLU A 131 18.27 7.89 -10.64
C GLU A 131 17.63 8.74 -9.53
N MET A 132 17.87 8.41 -8.26
CA MET A 132 17.40 9.24 -7.14
C MET A 132 18.09 10.61 -7.11
N GLN A 133 19.39 10.68 -7.42
CA GLN A 133 20.10 11.96 -7.56
C GLN A 133 19.56 12.79 -8.72
N ASN A 134 19.23 12.13 -9.83
CA ASN A 134 18.64 12.78 -11.01
C ASN A 134 17.21 13.29 -10.74
N ALA A 135 16.46 12.60 -9.88
CA ALA A 135 15.18 13.06 -9.32
C ALA A 135 15.35 14.20 -8.30
N GLY A 136 16.57 14.67 -8.06
CA GLY A 136 16.88 15.80 -7.19
C GLY A 136 17.12 15.42 -5.73
N PHE A 137 17.25 14.14 -5.38
CA PHE A 137 17.43 13.68 -4.00
C PHE A 137 18.86 13.19 -3.73
N VAL A 138 19.52 13.76 -2.71
CA VAL A 138 20.80 13.22 -2.22
C VAL A 138 20.55 12.37 -0.97
N LEU A 139 20.39 11.06 -1.19
CA LEU A 139 20.22 10.09 -0.10
C LEU A 139 21.59 9.59 0.37
N ARG A 140 21.95 9.89 1.63
CA ARG A 140 23.11 9.32 2.31
C ARG A 140 22.75 7.91 2.81
N THR A 141 23.77 7.10 3.13
CA THR A 141 23.59 5.74 3.68
C THR A 141 22.65 5.68 4.89
N GLU A 142 22.63 6.72 5.72
CA GLU A 142 21.74 6.85 6.88
C GLU A 142 20.27 7.14 6.55
N HIS A 143 19.97 7.65 5.34
CA HIS A 143 18.63 8.05 4.93
C HIS A 143 17.78 6.89 4.38
N TRP A 144 18.40 5.75 4.02
CA TRP A 144 17.70 4.62 3.40
C TRP A 144 16.60 4.04 4.28
N ILE A 145 16.85 3.91 5.58
CA ILE A 145 15.86 3.30 6.49
C ILE A 145 14.59 4.15 6.58
N PHE A 146 14.74 5.48 6.65
CA PHE A 146 13.62 6.41 6.68
C PHE A 146 12.88 6.47 5.36
N PHE A 147 13.60 6.31 4.24
CA PHE A 147 12.98 6.20 2.92
C PHE A 147 12.06 4.97 2.82
N TYR A 148 12.55 3.80 3.24
CA TYR A 148 11.73 2.58 3.25
C TYR A 148 10.52 2.68 4.19
N ILE A 149 10.71 3.23 5.39
CA ILE A 149 9.62 3.48 6.34
C ILE A 149 8.57 4.41 5.73
N SER A 150 9.00 5.52 5.10
CA SER A 150 8.10 6.48 4.47
C SER A 150 7.32 5.86 3.30
N TRP A 151 7.93 4.97 2.53
CA TRP A 151 7.27 4.20 1.47
C TRP A 151 6.17 3.28 2.04
N ILE A 152 6.48 2.54 3.10
CA ILE A 152 5.51 1.65 3.76
C ILE A 152 4.35 2.47 4.33
N LEU A 153 4.63 3.57 5.03
CA LEU A 153 3.61 4.46 5.60
C LEU A 153 2.72 5.10 4.52
N SER A 154 3.30 5.53 3.40
CA SER A 154 2.54 6.07 2.27
C SER A 154 1.56 5.04 1.70
N PHE A 155 1.95 3.77 1.66
CA PHE A 155 1.05 2.70 1.25
C PHE A 155 -0.04 2.45 2.29
N VAL A 156 0.28 2.43 3.59
CA VAL A 156 -0.73 2.32 4.67
C VAL A 156 -1.75 3.46 4.56
N GLN A 157 -1.28 4.68 4.31
CA GLN A 157 -2.14 5.84 4.08
C GLN A 157 -3.06 5.64 2.86
N PHE A 158 -2.54 5.12 1.76
CA PHE A 158 -3.33 4.77 0.57
C PHE A 158 -4.44 3.75 0.88
N LEU A 159 -4.13 2.70 1.66
CA LEU A 159 -5.11 1.69 2.09
C LEU A 159 -6.23 2.27 2.95
N LEU A 160 -5.87 3.12 3.91
CA LEU A 160 -6.83 3.79 4.78
C LEU A 160 -7.69 4.77 3.99
N LEU A 161 -7.13 5.47 3.01
CA LEU A 161 -7.89 6.39 2.17
C LEU A 161 -8.94 5.65 1.33
N ILE A 162 -8.60 4.48 0.75
CA ILE A 162 -9.59 3.62 0.08
C ILE A 162 -10.70 3.21 1.05
N SER A 163 -10.33 2.79 2.27
CA SER A 163 -11.29 2.36 3.29
C SER A 163 -12.22 3.51 3.72
N PHE A 164 -11.66 4.71 3.88
CA PHE A 164 -12.38 5.94 4.17
C PHE A 164 -13.39 6.29 3.06
N VAL A 165 -12.95 6.28 1.81
CA VAL A 165 -13.81 6.56 0.65
C VAL A 165 -14.95 5.55 0.56
N CYS A 166 -14.66 4.26 0.75
CA CYS A 166 -15.68 3.23 0.73
C CYS A 166 -16.72 3.40 1.85
N ALA A 167 -16.29 3.83 3.05
CA ALA A 167 -17.20 4.18 4.15
C ALA A 167 -18.06 5.41 3.80
N ALA A 168 -17.42 6.50 3.35
CA ALA A 168 -18.10 7.78 3.03
C ALA A 168 -19.11 7.67 1.88
N VAL A 169 -18.89 6.79 0.91
CA VAL A 169 -19.81 6.59 -0.23
C VAL A 169 -21.10 5.85 0.17
N HIS A 170 -21.04 5.06 1.24
CA HIS A 170 -22.22 4.35 1.76
C HIS A 170 -23.04 5.19 2.73
N THR A 171 -22.55 6.35 3.14
CA THR A 171 -23.32 7.38 3.83
C THR A 171 -24.51 7.89 2.99
N ARG A 172 -25.60 8.26 3.67
CA ARG A 172 -26.86 8.79 3.15
C ARG A 172 -26.76 9.89 2.06
N TYR A 173 -25.63 10.58 1.93
CA TYR A 173 -25.43 11.68 0.98
C TYR A 173 -25.39 11.22 -0.50
N PHE A 174 -25.02 9.97 -0.81
CA PHE A 174 -24.84 9.53 -2.21
C PHE A 174 -25.88 8.51 -2.69
N ARG A 175 -27.01 9.01 -3.18
CA ARG A 175 -28.11 8.19 -3.71
C ARG A 175 -27.93 7.71 -5.16
N ARG A 176 -27.03 8.29 -5.96
CA ARG A 176 -26.91 7.99 -7.40
C ARG A 176 -25.46 7.70 -7.81
N ASN A 177 -25.27 6.61 -8.58
CA ASN A 177 -23.99 6.10 -9.09
C ASN A 177 -22.86 6.01 -8.06
N LYS A 178 -23.08 5.22 -6.98
CA LYS A 178 -22.12 5.00 -5.87
C LYS A 178 -20.67 4.76 -6.34
N LYS A 179 -20.47 3.97 -7.40
CA LYS A 179 -19.14 3.68 -7.96
C LYS A 179 -18.42 4.92 -8.52
N VAL A 180 -19.13 5.75 -9.28
CA VAL A 180 -18.54 6.97 -9.87
C VAL A 180 -18.24 7.97 -8.77
N MET A 181 -19.14 8.10 -7.79
CA MET A 181 -18.90 8.99 -6.66
C MET A 181 -17.70 8.56 -5.83
N ALA A 182 -17.48 7.26 -5.63
CA ALA A 182 -16.30 6.75 -4.93
C ALA A 182 -15.00 7.18 -5.61
N VAL A 183 -14.93 7.07 -6.94
CA VAL A 183 -13.75 7.50 -7.70
C VAL A 183 -13.52 9.00 -7.55
N VAL A 184 -14.57 9.81 -7.70
CA VAL A 184 -14.47 11.27 -7.57
C VAL A 184 -14.03 11.66 -6.16
N LEU A 185 -14.64 11.07 -5.13
CA LEU A 185 -14.34 11.36 -3.73
C LEU A 185 -12.92 10.93 -3.37
N TYR A 186 -12.45 9.80 -3.89
CA TYR A 186 -11.05 9.37 -3.76
C TYR A 186 -10.09 10.44 -4.28
N PHE A 187 -10.30 10.96 -5.50
CA PHE A 187 -9.41 11.98 -6.07
C PHE A 187 -9.45 13.28 -5.27
N VAL A 188 -10.64 13.74 -4.86
CA VAL A 188 -10.78 14.98 -4.08
C VAL A 188 -10.08 14.86 -2.73
N VAL A 189 -10.35 13.79 -1.97
CA VAL A 189 -9.76 13.58 -0.65
C VAL A 189 -8.25 13.36 -0.77
N SER A 190 -7.80 12.58 -1.76
CA SER A 190 -6.38 12.38 -2.02
C SER A 190 -5.68 13.69 -2.37
N PHE A 191 -6.28 14.53 -3.21
CA PHE A 191 -5.70 15.83 -3.57
C PHE A 191 -5.56 16.73 -2.33
N VAL A 192 -6.60 16.83 -1.51
CA VAL A 192 -6.58 17.64 -0.28
C VAL A 192 -5.53 17.12 0.70
N PHE A 193 -5.51 15.82 1.00
CA PHE A 193 -4.53 15.23 1.93
C PHE A 193 -3.10 15.40 1.43
N ASN A 194 -2.82 15.09 0.15
CA ASN A 194 -1.48 15.24 -0.40
C ASN A 194 -1.03 16.70 -0.43
N THR A 195 -1.94 17.63 -0.72
CA THR A 195 -1.64 19.08 -0.67
C THR A 195 -1.28 19.50 0.75
N ILE A 196 -2.09 19.12 1.75
CA ILE A 196 -1.83 19.43 3.16
C ILE A 196 -0.50 18.84 3.62
N ILE A 197 -0.24 17.56 3.33
CA ILE A 197 1.02 16.91 3.70
C ILE A 197 2.19 17.61 3.03
N SER A 198 2.09 17.99 1.76
CA SER A 198 3.16 18.69 1.04
C SER A 198 3.47 20.08 1.60
N LEU A 199 2.47 20.77 2.16
CA LEU A 199 2.63 22.11 2.76
C LEU A 199 3.34 22.07 4.12
N ILE A 200 3.19 20.97 4.86
CA ILE A 200 3.73 20.83 6.22
C ILE A 200 5.05 20.05 6.22
N SER A 201 5.26 19.23 5.19
CA SER A 201 6.47 18.40 5.07
C SER A 201 7.71 19.27 4.84
N PRO A 202 8.84 19.01 5.54
CA PRO A 202 10.07 19.73 5.32
C PRO A 202 10.53 19.54 3.87
N THR A 203 10.68 20.64 3.15
CA THR A 203 11.38 20.62 1.86
C THR A 203 12.87 20.67 2.13
N GLY A 204 13.62 19.66 1.68
CA GLY A 204 15.07 19.62 1.83
C GLY A 204 15.75 20.90 1.34
N VAL A 205 16.98 21.13 1.80
CA VAL A 205 17.73 22.34 1.41
C VAL A 205 18.21 22.20 -0.03
N LEU A 206 17.88 23.19 -0.86
CA LEU A 206 18.41 23.29 -2.21
C LEU A 206 19.90 23.66 -2.18
N VAL A 207 20.76 22.73 -2.57
CA VAL A 207 22.21 22.94 -2.73
C VAL A 207 22.59 22.54 -4.14
N ASN A 208 23.10 23.49 -4.92
CA ASN A 208 23.51 23.27 -6.33
C ASN A 208 22.42 22.62 -7.20
N GLY A 209 21.16 23.01 -7.01
CA GLY A 209 20.02 22.46 -7.78
C GLY A 209 19.51 21.10 -7.30
N MET A 210 20.08 20.52 -6.24
CA MET A 210 19.61 19.28 -5.62
C MET A 210 18.97 19.53 -4.25
N TYR A 211 17.89 18.82 -3.94
CA TYR A 211 17.30 18.79 -2.60
C TYR A 211 18.12 17.85 -1.71
N VAL A 212 18.83 18.46 -0.77
CA VAL A 212 19.57 17.75 0.28
C VAL A 212 18.68 17.69 1.52
N LEU A 213 18.18 16.50 1.81
CA LEU A 213 17.40 16.24 3.02
C LEU A 213 18.35 16.22 4.23
N ARG A 214 18.05 17.02 5.25
CA ARG A 214 18.75 16.93 6.54
C ARG A 214 18.23 15.69 7.27
N ASN A 215 19.08 15.11 8.12
CA ASN A 215 18.69 13.97 8.98
C ASN A 215 17.39 14.24 9.77
N GLY A 216 17.16 15.48 10.22
CA GLY A 216 15.93 15.87 10.91
C GLY A 216 14.69 15.94 10.02
N ASP A 217 14.83 16.25 8.73
CA ASP A 217 13.71 16.45 7.80
C ASP A 217 12.95 15.14 7.55
N LEU A 218 13.69 14.03 7.43
CA LEU A 218 13.13 12.69 7.24
C LEU A 218 12.38 12.17 8.47
N VAL A 219 12.86 12.51 9.67
CA VAL A 219 12.18 12.13 10.92
C VAL A 219 10.85 12.88 11.03
N VAL A 220 10.87 14.19 10.73
CA VAL A 220 9.67 15.02 10.75
C VAL A 220 8.67 14.55 9.68
N SER A 221 9.11 14.17 8.47
CA SER A 221 8.21 13.64 7.44
C SER A 221 7.53 12.34 7.87
N VAL A 222 8.26 11.43 8.54
CA VAL A 222 7.70 10.20 9.10
C VAL A 222 6.65 10.51 10.18
N ILE A 223 6.92 11.47 11.07
CA ILE A 223 5.96 11.89 12.10
C ILE A 223 4.69 12.46 11.48
N ILE A 224 4.82 13.33 10.46
CA ILE A 224 3.67 13.91 9.75
C ILE A 224 2.82 12.82 9.09
N GLN A 225 3.45 11.81 8.47
CA GLN A 225 2.73 10.68 7.88
C GLN A 225 1.98 9.85 8.93
N LEU A 226 2.60 9.58 10.09
CA LEU A 226 1.93 8.90 11.20
C LEU A 226 0.72 9.69 11.71
N CYS A 227 0.83 11.02 11.83
CA CYS A 227 -0.29 11.87 12.17
C CYS A 227 -1.41 11.83 11.11
N ALA A 228 -1.06 11.88 9.82
CA ALA A 228 -2.04 11.79 8.73
C ALA A 228 -2.78 10.44 8.74
N ILE A 229 -2.07 9.34 8.97
CA ILE A 229 -2.62 7.99 9.14
C ILE A 229 -3.59 7.96 10.32
N ALA A 230 -3.22 8.54 11.47
CA ALA A 230 -4.08 8.60 12.65
C ALA A 230 -5.36 9.41 12.39
N VAL A 231 -5.26 10.54 11.68
CA VAL A 231 -6.42 11.37 11.29
C VAL A 231 -7.35 10.62 10.34
N LEU A 232 -6.82 9.95 9.31
CA LEU A 232 -7.62 9.13 8.39
C LEU A 232 -8.29 7.96 9.10
N TYR A 233 -7.58 7.30 10.01
CA TYR A 233 -8.15 6.23 10.83
C TYR A 233 -9.30 6.74 11.70
N ALA A 234 -9.08 7.83 12.44
CA ALA A 234 -10.11 8.45 13.28
C ALA A 234 -11.33 8.92 12.47
N SER A 235 -11.09 9.48 11.28
CA SER A 235 -12.16 9.90 10.36
C SER A 235 -12.97 8.68 9.89
N THR A 236 -12.30 7.62 9.46
CA THR A 236 -12.98 6.38 9.02
C THR A 236 -13.82 5.77 10.15
N TYR A 237 -13.29 5.74 11.37
CA TYR A 237 -14.02 5.30 12.54
C TYR A 237 -15.25 6.15 12.84
N TYR A 238 -15.13 7.48 12.76
CA TYR A 238 -16.25 8.40 12.97
C TYR A 238 -17.40 8.15 11.98
N PHE A 239 -17.07 8.01 10.69
CA PHE A 239 -18.06 7.71 9.64
C PHE A 239 -18.76 6.37 9.88
N LEU A 240 -18.03 5.35 10.33
CA LEU A 240 -18.60 4.02 10.60
C LEU A 240 -19.51 3.98 11.83
N ASN A 241 -19.23 4.73 12.89
CA ASN A 241 -20.05 4.70 14.10
C ASN A 241 -21.22 5.67 14.07
N TYR A 242 -21.06 6.88 13.52
CA TYR A 242 -22.08 7.94 13.67
C TYR A 242 -23.14 7.96 12.54
N GLU A 243 -22.85 7.38 11.37
CA GLU A 243 -23.77 7.42 10.23
C GLU A 243 -24.38 6.06 9.85
N LEU A 244 -23.90 4.95 10.43
CA LEU A 244 -24.54 3.63 10.32
C LEU A 244 -25.54 3.35 11.46
N GLU A 245 -25.53 4.13 12.56
CA GLU A 245 -26.49 3.99 13.69
C GLU A 245 -27.89 4.60 13.43
N ILE A 246 -28.20 5.02 12.20
CA ILE A 246 -29.54 5.58 11.83
C ILE A 246 -30.26 4.71 10.77
N GLU A 247 -30.10 3.39 10.83
CA GLU A 247 -31.08 2.45 10.27
C GLU A 247 -31.71 1.59 11.36
#